data_AF-A0A239B1V5-F1
#
_entry.id   AF-A0A239B1V5-F1
#
_cell.length_a   1.000
_cell.length_b   1.000
_cell.length_c   1.000
_cell.angle_alpha   90.00
_cell.angle_beta   90.00
_cell.angle_gamma   90.00
#
_symmetry.space_group_name_H-M   'P 1'
#
loop_
_entity.id
_entity.type
_entity.pdbx_description
1 polymer ?
#
loop_
_entity_poly.entity_id
_entity_poly.type
_entity_poly.pdbx_seq_one_letter_code
_entity_poly.pdbx_strand_id
1 'polypeptide(L)'
;MHASFIQDTFQLIKKDFSLETTESIEAEEALLQFLKPIVHQMLNRDFERLLQVCYRIDLGENRLKQILHETDPELMVDELSVAIIKRQKQKIEIRRKYSQ
;
A
#
# COMPACT_ATOMS: atom_id res chain seq x y z
N MET A 1 9.13 14.92 -13.18
CA MET A 1 9.46 15.05 -11.73
C MET A 1 8.80 13.95 -10.87
N HIS A 2 8.54 12.74 -11.42
CA HIS A 2 7.65 11.74 -10.79
C HIS A 2 8.36 10.45 -10.32
N ALA A 3 9.44 10.02 -10.98
CA ALA A 3 10.10 8.74 -10.68
C ALA A 3 10.58 8.62 -9.22
N SER A 4 11.17 9.67 -8.64
CA SER A 4 11.63 9.66 -7.25
C SER A 4 10.48 9.55 -6.24
N PHE A 5 9.30 10.05 -6.57
CA PHE A 5 8.15 10.00 -5.67
C PHE A 5 7.54 8.60 -5.56
N ILE A 6 7.42 7.91 -6.70
CA ILE A 6 6.96 6.51 -6.71
C ILE A 6 8.00 5.62 -6.04
N GLN A 7 9.28 5.82 -6.33
CA GLN A 7 10.34 5.05 -5.68
C GLN A 7 10.35 5.25 -4.15
N ASP A 8 10.19 6.49 -3.66
CA ASP A 8 10.09 6.76 -2.21
C ASP A 8 8.87 6.06 -1.58
N THR A 9 7.74 6.07 -2.30
CA THR A 9 6.51 5.37 -1.89
C THR A 9 6.77 3.85 -1.81
N PHE A 10 7.44 3.29 -2.81
CA PHE A 10 7.81 1.88 -2.83
C PHE A 10 8.74 1.51 -1.67
N GLN A 11 9.76 2.31 -1.38
CA GLN A 11 10.65 2.06 -0.23
C GLN A 11 9.89 2.04 1.10
N LEU A 12 8.91 2.92 1.25
CA LEU A 12 8.06 2.95 2.44
C LEU A 12 7.18 1.70 2.54
N ILE A 13 6.57 1.28 1.43
CA ILE A 13 5.80 0.02 1.35
C ILE A 13 6.69 -1.17 1.67
N LYS A 14 7.91 -1.25 1.11
CA LYS A 14 8.86 -2.34 1.42
C LYS A 14 9.14 -2.42 2.92
N LYS A 15 9.36 -1.29 3.58
CA LYS A 15 9.58 -1.24 5.03
C LYS A 15 8.34 -1.69 5.81
N ASP A 16 7.16 -1.17 5.45
CA ASP A 16 5.92 -1.51 6.15
C ASP A 16 5.55 -2.97 5.92
N PHE A 17 5.74 -3.53 4.73
CA PHE A 17 5.42 -4.93 4.46
C PHE A 17 6.57 -5.90 4.82
N SER A 18 7.72 -5.40 5.27
CA SER A 18 8.93 -6.17 5.53
C SER A 18 9.35 -7.00 4.32
N LEU A 19 9.40 -6.36 3.15
CA LEU A 19 9.71 -7.01 1.87
C LEU A 19 11.21 -6.97 1.58
N GLU A 20 11.77 -8.14 1.30
CA GLU A 20 13.15 -8.30 0.85
C GLU A 20 13.18 -8.38 -0.68
N THR A 21 13.48 -7.27 -1.35
CA THR A 21 13.65 -7.21 -2.81
C THR A 21 14.68 -6.13 -3.18
N THR A 22 15.42 -6.35 -4.26
CA THR A 22 16.35 -5.37 -4.85
C THR A 22 15.71 -4.56 -5.98
N GLU A 23 14.42 -4.76 -6.26
CA GLU A 23 13.71 -4.05 -7.31
C GLU A 23 13.71 -2.53 -7.09
N SER A 24 13.59 -1.80 -8.19
CA SER A 24 13.33 -0.36 -8.24
C SER A 24 12.05 -0.16 -9.06
N ILE A 25 11.10 0.59 -8.52
CA ILE A 25 9.79 0.81 -9.13
C ILE A 25 9.57 2.30 -9.25
N GLU A 26 9.48 2.78 -10.49
CA GLU A 26 9.38 4.21 -10.81
C GLU A 26 8.03 4.61 -11.40
N ALA A 27 7.16 3.62 -11.70
CA ALA A 27 5.81 3.82 -12.24
C ALA A 27 4.75 3.29 -11.27
N GLU A 28 3.63 4.01 -11.16
CA GLU A 28 2.56 3.69 -10.21
C GLU A 28 1.83 2.40 -10.60
N GLU A 29 1.63 2.17 -11.89
CA GLU A 29 1.03 0.95 -12.42
C GLU A 29 1.90 -0.27 -12.09
N ALA A 30 3.23 -0.13 -12.19
CA ALA A 30 4.17 -1.19 -11.82
C ALA A 30 4.15 -1.46 -10.31
N LEU A 31 4.05 -0.41 -9.48
CA LEU A 31 3.91 -0.56 -8.02
C LEU A 31 2.62 -1.28 -7.66
N LEU A 32 1.52 -0.94 -8.33
CA LEU A 32 0.24 -1.58 -8.12
C LEU A 32 0.29 -3.07 -8.53
N GLN A 33 0.87 -3.38 -9.69
CA GLN A 33 1.06 -4.77 -10.14
C GLN A 33 1.95 -5.58 -9.20
N PHE A 34 2.99 -4.97 -8.63
CA PHE A 34 3.86 -5.60 -7.65
C PHE A 34 3.12 -5.89 -6.32
N LEU A 35 2.28 -4.95 -5.86
CA LEU A 35 1.63 -5.04 -4.55
C LEU A 35 0.42 -5.99 -4.53
N LYS A 36 -0.37 -6.06 -5.62
CA LYS A 36 -1.57 -6.91 -5.71
C LYS A 36 -1.36 -8.37 -5.29
N PRO A 37 -0.35 -9.12 -5.79
CA PRO A 37 -0.17 -10.52 -5.39
C PRO A 37 0.18 -10.68 -3.91
N ILE A 38 0.90 -9.71 -3.33
CA ILE A 38 1.23 -9.67 -1.90
C ILE A 38 -0.04 -9.47 -1.08
N VAL A 39 -0.85 -8.47 -1.42
CA VAL A 39 -2.12 -8.19 -0.75
C VAL A 39 -3.08 -9.37 -0.89
N HIS A 40 -3.19 -9.97 -2.07
CA HIS A 40 -4.00 -11.17 -2.30
C HIS A 40 -3.54 -12.33 -1.41
N GLN A 41 -2.23 -12.58 -1.31
CA GLN A 41 -1.71 -13.65 -0.45
C GLN A 41 -2.00 -13.39 1.03
N MET A 42 -1.82 -12.16 1.50
CA MET A 42 -2.13 -11.80 2.88
C MET A 42 -3.62 -11.90 3.18
N LEU A 43 -4.48 -11.39 2.30
CA LEU A 43 -5.94 -11.47 2.46
C LEU A 43 -6.42 -12.92 2.63
N ASN A 44 -5.86 -13.85 1.86
CA ASN A 44 -6.30 -15.25 1.84
C ASN A 44 -5.56 -16.16 2.83
N ARG A 45 -4.32 -15.82 3.23
CA ARG A 45 -3.44 -16.73 3.98
C ARG A 45 -2.79 -16.12 5.22
N ASP A 46 -2.82 -14.80 5.36
CA ASP A 46 -2.14 -14.08 6.45
C ASP A 46 -2.89 -12.79 6.81
N PHE A 47 -4.18 -12.95 7.12
CA PHE A 47 -5.10 -11.83 7.29
C PHE A 47 -4.73 -10.96 8.51
N GLU A 48 -4.25 -11.58 9.59
CA GLU A 48 -3.77 -10.85 10.77
C GLU A 48 -2.63 -9.89 10.42
N ARG A 49 -1.65 -10.33 9.61
CA ARG A 49 -0.57 -9.47 9.15
C ARG A 49 -1.08 -8.35 8.26
N LEU A 50 -2.11 -8.59 7.42
CA LEU A 50 -2.75 -7.54 6.63
C LEU A 50 -3.31 -6.44 7.53
N LEU A 51 -4.08 -6.82 8.56
CA LEU A 51 -4.65 -5.89 9.53
C LEU A 51 -3.56 -5.08 10.26
N GLN A 52 -2.49 -5.75 10.71
CA GLN A 52 -1.37 -5.10 11.39
C GLN A 52 -0.68 -4.05 10.51
N VAL A 53 -0.46 -4.38 9.23
CA VAL A 53 0.09 -3.43 8.25
C VAL A 53 -0.85 -2.24 8.08
N CYS A 54 -2.13 -2.49 7.79
CA CYS A 54 -3.14 -1.43 7.60
C CYS A 54 -3.23 -0.47 8.81
N TYR A 55 -3.14 -1.01 10.03
CA TYR A 55 -3.12 -0.21 11.26
C TYR A 55 -1.85 0.66 11.38
N ARG A 56 -0.66 0.07 11.20
CA ARG A 56 0.62 0.80 11.30
C ARG A 56 0.75 1.92 10.27
N ILE A 57 0.18 1.72 9.07
CA ILE A 57 0.19 2.76 8.04
C ILE A 57 -0.90 3.81 8.21
N ASP A 58 -1.79 3.62 9.19
CA ASP A 58 -2.95 4.47 9.45
C ASP A 58 -3.88 4.56 8.21
N LEU A 59 -4.25 3.40 7.65
CA LEU A 59 -5.17 3.34 6.50
C LEU A 59 -6.59 3.85 6.84
N GLY A 60 -6.92 3.89 8.13
CA GLY A 60 -8.24 4.23 8.67
C GLY A 60 -9.13 2.99 8.77
N GLU A 61 -9.57 2.68 9.99
CA GLU A 61 -10.39 1.49 10.29
C GLU A 61 -11.70 1.48 9.49
N ASN A 62 -12.37 2.63 9.37
CA ASN A 62 -13.61 2.74 8.59
C ASN A 62 -13.38 2.44 7.11
N ARG A 63 -12.30 2.96 6.51
CA ARG A 63 -11.98 2.70 5.10
C ARG A 63 -11.65 1.22 4.88
N LEU A 64 -10.90 0.61 5.80
CA LEU A 64 -10.60 -0.81 5.74
C LEU A 64 -11.88 -1.68 5.83
N LYS A 65 -12.77 -1.39 6.79
CA LYS A 65 -14.05 -2.09 6.94
C LYS A 65 -14.92 -1.98 5.69
N GLN A 66 -15.01 -0.78 5.10
CA GLN A 66 -15.74 -0.58 3.84
C GLN A 66 -15.16 -1.46 2.72
N ILE A 67 -13.84 -1.49 2.56
CA ILE A 67 -13.23 -2.33 1.52
C ILE A 67 -13.49 -3.82 1.77
N LEU A 68 -13.39 -4.28 3.02
CA LEU A 68 -13.56 -5.70 3.36
C LEU A 68 -15.00 -6.19 3.28
N HIS A 69 -16.01 -5.32 3.50
CA HIS A 69 -17.41 -5.75 3.61
C HIS A 69 -18.32 -5.25 2.48
N GLU A 70 -17.98 -4.13 1.84
CA GLU A 70 -18.85 -3.48 0.85
C GLU A 70 -18.30 -3.57 -0.58
N THR A 71 -17.05 -4.00 -0.76
CA THR A 71 -16.45 -4.18 -2.09
C THR A 71 -16.73 -5.57 -2.64
N ASP A 72 -16.95 -5.66 -3.95
CA ASP A 72 -16.98 -6.94 -4.67
C ASP A 72 -15.70 -7.75 -4.35
N PRO A 73 -15.80 -9.03 -3.95
CA PRO A 73 -14.65 -9.87 -3.70
C PRO A 73 -13.60 -9.86 -4.83
N GLU A 74 -14.03 -9.76 -6.09
CA GLU A 74 -13.13 -9.71 -7.25
C GLU A 74 -12.31 -8.40 -7.32
N LEU A 75 -12.81 -7.31 -6.72
CA LEU A 75 -12.19 -5.99 -6.72
C LEU A 75 -11.48 -5.66 -5.40
N MET A 76 -11.64 -6.49 -4.36
CA MET A 76 -11.14 -6.21 -3.02
C MET A 76 -9.62 -6.03 -2.99
N VAL A 77 -8.88 -6.88 -3.72
CA VAL A 77 -7.41 -6.79 -3.80
C VAL A 77 -6.96 -5.50 -4.49
N ASP A 78 -7.65 -5.10 -5.55
CA ASP A 78 -7.40 -3.86 -6.27
C ASP A 78 -7.62 -2.65 -5.36
N GLU A 79 -8.78 -2.57 -4.71
CA GLU A 79 -9.15 -1.46 -3.81
C GLU A 79 -8.22 -1.36 -2.61
N LEU A 80 -7.86 -2.49 -1.97
CA LEU A 80 -6.88 -2.50 -0.88
C LEU A 80 -5.51 -1.98 -1.35
N SER A 81 -5.02 -2.49 -2.47
CA SER A 81 -3.70 -2.12 -3.00
C SER A 81 -3.64 -0.62 -3.35
N VAL A 82 -4.68 -0.09 -3.99
CA VAL A 82 -4.82 1.34 -4.29
C VAL A 82 -4.86 2.16 -3.00
N ALA A 83 -5.64 1.74 -2.00
CA ALA A 83 -5.77 2.46 -0.74
C ALA A 83 -4.43 2.52 0.02
N ILE A 84 -3.67 1.42 0.05
CA ILE A 84 -2.33 1.34 0.66
C ILE A 84 -1.37 2.31 -0.03
N ILE A 85 -1.29 2.27 -1.36
CA ILE A 85 -0.39 3.14 -2.14
C ILE A 85 -0.76 4.61 -1.91
N LYS A 86 -2.05 4.95 -1.99
CA LYS A 86 -2.54 6.31 -1.75
C LYS A 86 -2.14 6.83 -0.37
N ARG A 87 -2.29 6.00 0.67
CA ARG A 87 -1.92 6.38 2.05
C ARG A 87 -0.42 6.62 2.21
N GLN A 88 0.42 5.82 1.54
CA GLN A 88 1.88 6.02 1.57
C GLN A 88 2.31 7.25 0.79
N LYS A 89 1.74 7.49 -0.40
CA LYS A 89 1.96 8.72 -1.19
C LYS A 89 1.65 9.96 -0.35
N GLN A 90 0.51 9.98 0.34
CA GLN A 90 0.13 11.06 1.24
C GLN A 90 1.15 11.28 2.36
N LYS A 91 1.69 10.20 2.95
CA LYS A 91 2.73 10.28 3.99
C LYS A 91 4.01 10.92 3.46
N ILE A 92 4.43 10.58 2.24
CA ILE A 92 5.59 11.18 1.57
C ILE A 92 5.32 12.66 1.27
N GLU A 93 4.14 13.02 0.76
CA GLU A 93 3.75 14.41 0.49
C GLU A 93 3.79 15.27 1.75
N ILE A 94 3.20 14.80 2.85
CA ILE A 94 3.22 15.50 4.15
C ILE A 94 4.66 15.70 4.60
N ARG A 95 5.49 14.66 4.58
CA ARG A 95 6.92 14.77 4.96
C ARG A 95 7.62 15.83 4.12
N ARG A 96 7.52 15.75 2.79
CA ARG A 96 8.16 16.72 1.89
C ARG A 96 7.66 18.16 2.12
N LYS A 97 6.38 18.34 2.41
CA LYS A 97 5.78 19.66 2.66
C LYS A 97 6.26 20.30 3.97
N TYR A 98 6.53 19.50 5.00
CA TYR A 98 6.88 19.97 6.34
C TYR A 98 8.33 19.67 6.76
N SER A 99 9.17 19.19 5.83
CA SER A 99 10.62 18.99 6.03
C SER A 99 11.47 20.25 5.77
N GLN A 100 10.87 21.44 5.82
CA GLN A 100 11.59 22.72 5.81
C GLN A 100 12.03 23.12 7.21
#